data_AF-A0A1X7MX77-F1
#
_entry.id   AF-A0A1X7MX77-F1
#
_cell.length_a   1.000
_cell.length_b   1.000
_cell.length_c   1.000
_cell.angle_alpha   90.00
_cell.angle_beta   90.00
_cell.angle_gamma   90.00
#
_symmetry.space_group_name_H-M   'P 1'
#
loop_
_entity.id
_entity.type
_entity.pdbx_description
1 polymer ?
#
loop_
_entity_poly.entity_id
_entity_poly.type
_entity_poly.pdbx_seq_one_letter_code
_entity_poly.pdbx_strand_id
1 'polypeptide(L)'
;MHTLTMILAGLALLGVFMLLGRRRGPGGAAAAAWIFLPVWLVVACVNMWVGVSRAGYTFAEELPILLLIFLLPACLAIFIASYLPRE
;
A
#
# COMPACT_ATOMS: atom_id res chain seq x y z
N MET A 1 -1.44 -9.52 16.69
CA MET A 1 -0.60 -8.46 16.09
C MET A 1 -1.08 -8.22 14.64
N HIS A 2 -2.15 -7.44 14.44
CA HIS A 2 -2.79 -7.28 13.12
C HIS A 2 -2.02 -6.30 12.19
N THR A 3 -1.47 -5.22 12.77
CA THR A 3 -0.81 -4.13 12.03
C THR A 3 0.43 -4.59 11.25
N LEU A 4 1.29 -5.41 11.86
CA LEU A 4 2.49 -5.93 11.20
C LEU A 4 2.12 -6.79 9.98
N THR A 5 1.12 -7.65 10.12
CA THR A 5 0.62 -8.49 9.01
C THR A 5 0.09 -7.62 7.87
N MET A 6 -0.61 -6.53 8.17
CA MET A 6 -1.08 -5.60 7.14
C MET A 6 0.07 -4.87 6.43
N ILE A 7 1.10 -4.44 7.17
CA ILE A 7 2.30 -3.83 6.56
C ILE A 7 2.96 -4.84 5.62
N LEU A 8 3.18 -6.08 6.07
CA LEU A 8 3.77 -7.14 5.25
C LEU A 8 2.92 -7.46 4.02
N ALA A 9 1.58 -7.48 4.17
CA ALA A 9 0.66 -7.67 3.05
C ALA A 9 0.77 -6.54 2.02
N GLY A 10 0.92 -5.28 2.47
CA GLY A 10 1.13 -4.14 1.59
C GLY A 10 2.44 -4.22 0.81
N LEU A 11 3.52 -4.60 1.47
CA LEU A 11 4.82 -4.82 0.83
C LEU A 11 4.76 -5.98 -0.18
N ALA A 12 4.09 -7.07 0.17
CA ALA A 12 3.88 -8.20 -0.74
C ALA A 12 3.05 -7.79 -1.96
N LEU A 13 1.98 -7.01 -1.76
CA LEU A 13 1.13 -6.52 -2.84
C LEU A 13 1.91 -5.57 -3.77
N LEU A 14 2.73 -4.67 -3.22
CA LEU A 14 3.64 -3.83 -4.01
C LEU A 14 4.55 -4.70 -4.88
N GLY A 15 5.15 -5.74 -4.31
CA GLY A 15 5.96 -6.72 -5.05
C GLY A 15 5.19 -7.36 -6.21
N VAL A 16 3.93 -7.77 -5.99
CA VAL A 16 3.06 -8.31 -7.04
C VAL A 16 2.82 -7.28 -8.15
N PHE A 17 2.46 -6.05 -7.81
CA PHE A 17 2.26 -4.97 -8.78
C PHE A 17 3.51 -4.76 -9.64
N MET A 18 4.67 -4.66 -9.00
CA MET A 18 5.94 -4.47 -9.70
C MET A 18 6.29 -5.64 -10.62
N LEU A 19 6.08 -6.89 -10.18
CA LEU A 19 6.32 -8.08 -11.00
C LEU A 19 5.41 -8.12 -12.23
N LEU A 20 4.13 -7.77 -12.08
CA LEU A 20 3.19 -7.67 -13.18
C LEU A 20 3.54 -6.52 -14.13
N GLY A 21 3.92 -5.37 -13.59
CA GLY A 21 4.35 -4.20 -14.34
C GLY A 21 5.61 -4.47 -15.16
N ARG A 22 6.60 -5.16 -14.58
CA ARG A 22 7.86 -5.50 -15.27
C ARG A 22 7.65 -6.34 -16.54
N ARG A 23 6.60 -7.16 -16.58
CA ARG A 23 6.25 -7.96 -17.77
C ARG A 23 5.72 -7.13 -18.94
N ARG A 24 5.40 -5.86 -18.72
CA ARG A 24 4.85 -4.94 -19.76
C ARG A 24 5.95 -4.18 -20.53
N GLY A 25 7.22 -4.37 -20.19
CA GLY A 25 8.36 -3.69 -20.83
C GLY A 25 9.02 -2.63 -19.95
N PRO A 26 9.95 -1.85 -20.52
CA PRO A 26 10.56 -0.69 -19.85
C PRO A 26 9.50 0.26 -19.29
N GLY A 27 9.73 0.86 -18.13
CA GLY A 27 8.73 1.73 -17.46
C GLY A 27 7.58 1.02 -16.74
N GLY A 28 7.24 -0.23 -17.12
CA GLY A 28 6.04 -0.90 -16.62
C GLY A 28 6.02 -1.13 -15.10
N ALA A 29 7.17 -1.42 -14.50
CA ALA A 29 7.29 -1.57 -13.04
C ALA A 29 7.08 -0.24 -12.29
N ALA A 30 7.57 0.88 -12.85
CA ALA A 30 7.38 2.21 -12.28
C ALA A 30 5.91 2.62 -12.34
N ALA A 31 5.25 2.40 -13.47
CA ALA A 31 3.82 2.65 -13.62
C ALA A 31 2.99 1.81 -12.63
N ALA A 32 3.34 0.53 -12.44
CA ALA A 32 2.63 -0.33 -11.49
C ALA A 32 2.80 0.12 -10.03
N ALA A 33 3.98 0.63 -9.65
CA ALA A 33 4.19 1.20 -8.31
C ALA A 33 3.33 2.46 -8.06
N TRP A 34 3.08 3.28 -9.09
CA TRP A 34 2.14 4.40 -8.99
C TRP A 34 0.69 3.96 -8.85
N ILE A 35 0.27 2.90 -9.58
CA ILE A 35 -1.09 2.34 -9.47
C ILE A 35 -1.30 1.67 -8.11
N PHE A 36 -0.25 1.11 -7.52
CA PHE A 36 -0.32 0.53 -6.17
C PHE A 36 -0.80 1.53 -5.11
N LEU A 37 -0.42 2.81 -5.19
CA LEU A 37 -0.76 3.81 -4.17
C LEU A 37 -2.27 3.96 -3.93
N PRO A 38 -3.12 4.27 -4.94
CA PRO A 38 -4.56 4.38 -4.71
C PRO A 38 -5.19 3.04 -4.31
N VAL A 39 -4.69 1.92 -4.83
CA VAL A 39 -5.18 0.58 -4.45
C VAL A 39 -4.91 0.30 -2.98
N TRP A 40 -3.70 0.58 -2.52
CA TRP A 40 -3.31 0.36 -1.12
C TRP A 40 -4.02 1.32 -0.17
N LEU A 41 -4.24 2.57 -0.59
CA LEU A 41 -5.03 3.53 0.18
C LEU A 41 -6.44 3.00 0.44
N VAL A 42 -7.10 2.46 -0.59
CA VAL A 42 -8.44 1.85 -0.45
C VAL A 42 -8.39 0.69 0.55
N VAL A 43 -7.41 -0.20 0.46
CA VAL A 43 -7.24 -1.32 1.40
C VAL A 43 -7.05 -0.82 2.84
N ALA A 44 -6.23 0.20 3.06
CA ALA A 44 -6.00 0.79 4.37
C ALA A 44 -7.27 1.46 4.94
N CYS A 45 -8.05 2.16 4.10
CA CYS A 45 -9.35 2.71 4.48
C CYS A 45 -10.37 1.63 4.87
N VAL A 46 -10.42 0.53 4.12
CA VAL A 46 -11.29 -0.62 4.45
C VAL A 46 -10.85 -1.27 5.77
N ASN A 47 -9.54 -1.39 6.00
CA ASN A 47 -9.01 -1.88 7.27
C ASN A 47 -9.49 -1.04 8.46
N MET A 48 -9.39 0.29 8.35
CA MET A 48 -9.85 1.24 9.36
C MET A 48 -11.36 1.16 9.56
N TRP A 49 -12.14 1.10 8.47
CA TRP A 49 -13.60 0.92 8.53
C TRP A 49 -13.98 -0.32 9.33
N VAL A 50 -13.28 -1.44 9.10
CA VAL A 50 -13.52 -2.70 9.82
C VAL A 50 -13.20 -2.53 11.32
N GLY A 51 -12.10 -1.86 11.68
CA GLY A 51 -11.78 -1.52 13.06
C GLY A 51 -12.90 -0.73 13.74
N VAL A 52 -13.38 0.33 13.08
CA VAL A 52 -14.46 1.18 13.62
C VAL A 52 -15.80 0.45 13.69
N SER A 53 -16.21 -0.21 12.61
CA SER A 53 -17.56 -0.77 12.49
C SER A 53 -17.73 -2.13 13.18
N ARG A 54 -16.65 -2.90 13.33
CA ARG A 54 -16.73 -4.28 13.88
C ARG A 54 -16.02 -4.45 15.20
N ALA A 55 -14.89 -3.76 15.43
CA ALA A 55 -14.16 -3.85 16.69
C ALA A 55 -14.59 -2.79 17.72
N GLY A 56 -15.36 -1.78 17.30
CA GLY A 56 -15.92 -0.74 18.17
C GLY A 56 -14.93 0.36 18.54
N TYR A 57 -13.78 0.44 17.85
CA TYR A 57 -12.83 1.55 18.02
C TYR A 57 -13.39 2.84 17.43
N THR A 58 -12.94 3.97 17.96
CA THR A 58 -13.25 5.28 17.39
C THR A 58 -12.43 5.54 16.13
N PHE A 59 -12.93 6.43 15.28
CA PHE A 59 -12.18 6.89 14.11
C PHE A 59 -10.80 7.46 14.48
N ALA A 60 -10.72 8.21 15.59
CA ALA A 60 -9.48 8.83 16.05
C ALA A 60 -8.43 7.82 16.52
N GLU A 61 -8.85 6.68 17.07
CA GLU A 61 -7.95 5.58 17.45
C GLU A 61 -7.40 4.84 16.23
N GLU A 62 -8.23 4.66 15.21
CA GLU A 62 -7.86 3.91 14.01
C GLU A 62 -7.10 4.76 12.96
N LEU A 63 -7.24 6.08 12.98
CA LEU A 63 -6.57 6.97 12.02
C LEU A 63 -5.03 6.88 12.08
N PRO A 64 -4.35 6.90 13.25
CA PRO A 64 -2.91 6.68 13.34
C PRO A 64 -2.48 5.31 12.81
N ILE A 65 -3.31 4.28 13.00
CA ILE A 65 -3.06 2.92 12.53
C ILE A 65 -3.16 2.87 11.00
N LEU A 66 -4.19 3.50 10.42
CA LEU A 66 -4.33 3.68 8.97
C LEU A 66 -3.09 4.37 8.41
N LEU A 67 -2.67 5.49 9.00
CA LEU A 67 -1.52 6.24 8.53
C LEU A 67 -0.26 5.38 8.54
N LEU A 68 -0.02 4.60 9.61
CA LEU A 68 1.12 3.70 9.69
C LEU A 68 1.07 2.59 8.63
N ILE A 69 -0.09 1.95 8.45
CA ILE A 69 -0.30 0.87 7.47
C ILE A 69 -0.15 1.40 6.03
N PHE A 70 -0.59 2.63 5.76
CA PHE A 70 -0.52 3.24 4.44
C PHE A 70 0.88 3.80 4.12
N LEU A 71 1.44 4.63 5.01
CA LEU A 71 2.67 5.38 4.77
C LEU A 71 3.86 4.47 4.52
N LEU A 72 4.01 3.37 5.27
CA LEU A 72 5.18 2.50 5.14
C LEU A 72 5.30 1.89 3.73
N PRO A 73 4.28 1.17 3.20
CA PRO A 73 4.31 0.68 1.83
C PRO A 73 4.28 1.80 0.79
N ALA A 74 3.57 2.91 1.03
CA ALA A 74 3.48 4.02 0.09
C ALA A 74 4.83 4.73 -0.10
N CYS A 75 5.54 5.04 0.99
CA CYS A 75 6.87 5.63 0.93
C CYS A 75 7.84 4.73 0.17
N LEU A 76 7.79 3.41 0.42
CA LEU A 76 8.62 2.47 -0.32
C LEU A 76 8.26 2.41 -1.81
N ALA A 77 6.98 2.40 -2.15
CA ALA A 77 6.52 2.42 -3.54
C ALA A 77 7.01 3.69 -4.27
N ILE A 78 6.88 4.86 -3.64
CA ILE A 78 7.35 6.15 -4.20
C ILE A 78 8.86 6.15 -4.36
N PHE A 79 9.59 5.69 -3.34
CA PHE A 79 11.04 5.57 -3.38
C PHE A 79 11.45 4.66 -4.54
N ILE A 80 10.90 3.45 -4.66
CA ILE A 80 11.27 2.55 -5.75
C ILE A 80 10.88 3.13 -7.13
N ALA A 81 9.70 3.73 -7.24
CA ALA A 81 9.25 4.37 -8.47
C ALA A 81 10.08 5.59 -8.87
N SER A 82 10.82 6.21 -7.94
CA SER A 82 11.72 7.33 -8.24
C SER A 82 13.04 6.90 -8.89
N TYR A 83 13.51 5.68 -8.62
CA TYR A 83 14.74 5.11 -9.18
C TYR A 83 14.52 4.17 -10.38
N LEU A 84 13.28 3.73 -10.66
CA LEU A 84 13.00 2.89 -11.82
C LEU A 84 13.00 3.71 -13.13
N PRO A 85 13.53 3.14 -14.23
CA PRO A 85 13.39 3.72 -15.57
C PRO A 85 11.90 3.89 -15.89
N ARG A 86 11.53 5.03 -16.49
CA ARG A 86 10.15 5.36 -16.86
C ARG A 86 9.83 5.22 -18.35
N GLU A 87 10.86 4.90 -19.14
CA GLU A 87 10.89 4.84 -20.60
C GLU A 87 11.58 3.55 -21.07
#